data_AF-Q8CYN1-F1
#
_entry.id   AF-Q8CYN1-F1
#
_cell.length_a   1.000
_cell.length_b   1.000
_cell.length_c   1.000
_cell.angle_alpha   90.00
_cell.angle_beta   90.00
_cell.angle_gamma   90.00
#
_symmetry.space_group_name_H-M   'P 1'
#
loop_
_entity.id
_entity.type
_entity.pdbx_description
1 polymer ?
#
loop_
_entity_poly.entity_id
_entity_poly.type
_entity_poly.pdbx_seq_one_letter_code
_entity_poly.pdbx_strand_id
1 'polypeptide(L)'
;MFEHYSVADLFANLYKKRKANILALIALFALIAVPFTIKAVRNKNTVKDTTSYSTYLIYKITPPEDSAKTILNHQIGGYSDFYGKLIDGNLNGAYLFNDVEPSELKKIASELDTTETTLKNSTNDYWWKKLTVYYMIDDAGVGVKILTSSKDANDLLEKKIDGLIEKFKHAYANVKIEKLETINSKELNANGETALGLNVKNLILRLVVIGVVCVILVVMGNVLVYLFNPTINRVGDFSQYQIDFVTEITTIANLADVLSYKNTGQELTIVSSNKAILDKLKQSQEALKGMHFVDLQDVSSLLERDTVLLVEEYGVTRYKKFEQSLQILRNLNRSILGVATFKL
;
A
#
# COMPACT_ATOMS: atom_id res chain seq x y z
N MET A 1 -14.29 -25.72 17.12
CA MET A 1 -14.15 -24.25 17.24
C MET A 1 -15.26 -23.55 16.47
N PHE A 2 -15.39 -23.72 15.15
CA PHE A 2 -16.35 -22.98 14.30
C PHE A 2 -17.85 -23.22 14.57
N GLU A 3 -18.25 -24.24 15.35
CA GLU A 3 -19.67 -24.53 15.62
C GLU A 3 -20.41 -23.44 16.41
N HIS A 4 -19.67 -22.54 17.09
CA HIS A 4 -20.22 -21.41 17.84
C HIS A 4 -20.09 -20.06 17.08
N TYR A 5 -19.69 -20.08 15.80
CA TYR A 5 -19.40 -18.88 15.04
C TYR A 5 -20.48 -18.62 13.99
N SER A 6 -21.38 -17.68 14.26
CA SER A 6 -22.32 -17.18 13.25
C SER A 6 -21.84 -15.84 12.68
N VAL A 7 -22.08 -15.64 11.37
CA VAL A 7 -21.89 -14.34 10.71
C VAL A 7 -22.78 -13.27 11.37
N ALA A 8 -23.97 -13.65 11.87
CA ALA A 8 -24.85 -12.74 12.60
C ALA A 8 -24.18 -12.21 13.87
N ASP A 9 -23.43 -13.04 14.59
CA ASP A 9 -22.72 -12.65 15.81
C ASP A 9 -21.59 -11.67 15.52
N LEU A 10 -20.89 -11.87 14.40
CA LEU A 10 -19.85 -10.94 13.94
C LEU A 10 -20.44 -9.55 13.69
N PHE A 11 -21.56 -9.48 12.97
CA PHE A 11 -22.25 -8.21 12.70
C PHE A 11 -22.74 -7.54 13.98
N ALA A 12 -23.29 -8.32 14.91
CA ALA A 12 -23.74 -7.77 16.18
C ALA A 12 -22.57 -7.22 17.02
N ASN A 13 -21.44 -7.92 17.07
CA ASN A 13 -20.25 -7.45 17.76
C ASN A 13 -19.68 -6.18 17.10
N LEU A 14 -19.65 -6.13 15.76
CA LEU A 14 -19.30 -4.92 15.00
C LEU A 14 -20.21 -3.74 15.34
N TYR A 15 -21.53 -3.99 15.46
CA TYR A 15 -22.53 -2.98 15.78
C TYR A 15 -22.43 -2.48 17.23
N LYS A 16 -22.31 -3.37 18.23
CA LYS A 16 -22.15 -3.00 19.64
C LYS A 16 -20.88 -2.15 19.84
N LYS A 17 -19.80 -2.47 19.12
CA LYS A 17 -18.53 -1.71 19.15
C LYS A 17 -18.44 -0.60 18.11
N ARG A 18 -19.54 -0.16 17.49
CA ARG A 18 -19.53 0.83 16.40
C ARG A 18 -18.70 2.07 16.67
N LYS A 19 -18.79 2.65 17.88
CA LYS A 19 -18.03 3.86 18.24
C LYS A 19 -16.52 3.59 18.24
N ALA A 20 -16.09 2.48 18.82
CA ALA A 20 -14.69 2.07 18.84
C ALA A 20 -14.19 1.70 17.44
N ASN A 21 -15.02 1.01 16.63
CA ASN A 21 -14.69 0.63 15.27
C ASN A 21 -14.54 1.86 14.35
N ILE A 22 -15.42 2.86 14.48
CA ILE A 22 -15.31 4.13 13.75
C ILE A 22 -14.04 4.87 14.17
N LEU A 23 -13.74 4.94 15.46
CA LEU A 23 -12.53 5.60 15.95
C LEU A 23 -11.26 4.90 15.43
N ALA A 24 -11.24 3.56 15.44
CA ALA A 24 -10.15 2.76 14.89
C ALA A 24 -9.98 2.98 13.38
N LEU A 25 -11.09 3.06 12.64
CA LEU A 25 -11.08 3.33 11.20
C LEU A 25 -10.48 4.71 10.90
N ILE A 26 -10.90 5.75 11.62
CA ILE A 26 -10.39 7.12 11.45
C ILE A 26 -8.89 7.17 11.77
N ALA A 27 -8.47 6.56 12.89
CA ALA A 27 -7.07 6.54 13.30
C ALA A 27 -6.19 5.81 12.26
N LEU A 28 -6.62 4.64 11.80
CA LEU A 28 -5.91 3.85 10.79
C LEU A 28 -5.83 4.59 9.45
N PHE A 29 -6.94 5.19 9.01
CA PHE A 29 -6.98 5.98 7.79
C PHE A 29 -6.02 7.16 7.87
N ALA A 30 -6.05 7.94 8.96
CA ALA A 30 -5.14 9.07 9.14
C ALA A 30 -3.67 8.63 9.14
N LEU A 31 -3.35 7.52 9.82
CA LEU A 31 -1.99 7.00 9.93
C LEU A 31 -1.41 6.59 8.56
N ILE A 32 -2.24 6.12 7.63
CA ILE A 32 -1.81 5.72 6.28
C ILE A 32 -1.91 6.88 5.28
N ALA A 33 -3.04 7.59 5.28
CA ALA A 33 -3.35 8.63 4.30
C ALA A 33 -2.48 9.89 4.47
N VAL A 34 -2.16 10.30 5.70
CA VAL A 34 -1.40 11.53 5.95
C VAL A 34 0.04 11.42 5.42
N PRO A 35 0.84 10.39 5.77
CA PRO A 35 2.19 10.24 5.22
C PRO A 35 2.19 10.08 3.70
N PHE A 36 1.22 9.34 3.17
CA PHE A 36 1.06 9.16 1.72
C PHE A 36 0.82 10.49 1.00
N THR A 37 -0.09 11.32 1.52
CA THR A 37 -0.41 12.62 0.95
C THR A 37 0.79 13.58 1.03
N ILE A 38 1.51 13.60 2.17
CA ILE A 38 2.72 14.42 2.33
C ILE A 38 3.79 14.02 1.31
N LYS A 39 4.02 12.72 1.11
CA LYS A 39 4.99 12.22 0.13
C LYS A 39 4.60 12.61 -1.30
N ALA A 40 3.31 12.50 -1.63
CA ALA A 40 2.79 12.89 -2.94
C ALA A 40 2.96 14.39 -3.21
N VAL A 41 2.78 15.24 -2.19
CA VAL A 41 2.97 16.69 -2.30
C VAL A 41 4.45 17.06 -2.41
N ARG A 42 5.33 16.48 -1.56
CA ARG A 42 6.77 16.82 -1.53
C ARG A 42 7.52 16.43 -2.79
N ASN A 43 7.15 15.32 -3.44
CA ASN A 43 7.81 14.88 -4.67
C ASN A 43 7.62 15.82 -5.88
N LYS A 44 6.82 16.89 -5.77
CA LYS A 44 6.51 17.80 -6.89
C LYS A 44 7.42 19.02 -7.01
N ASN A 45 8.38 19.19 -6.10
CA ASN A 45 9.31 20.33 -6.20
C ASN A 45 10.44 20.14 -7.21
N THR A 46 10.49 19.02 -7.95
CA THR A 46 11.32 18.97 -9.15
C THR A 46 10.57 19.66 -10.28
N VAL A 47 10.76 20.98 -10.41
CA VAL A 47 10.53 21.67 -11.68
C VAL A 47 11.40 20.93 -12.70
N LYS A 48 10.79 20.12 -13.57
CA LYS A 48 11.52 19.55 -14.70
C LYS A 48 11.92 20.72 -15.56
N ASP A 49 13.23 20.97 -15.64
CA ASP A 49 13.77 21.90 -16.61
C ASP A 49 13.46 21.29 -17.99
N THR A 50 12.43 21.79 -18.67
CA THR A 50 11.96 21.24 -19.96
C THR A 50 12.86 21.66 -21.12
N THR A 51 14.05 22.14 -20.78
CA THR A 51 15.14 22.42 -21.69
C THR A 51 15.62 21.11 -22.32
N SER A 52 15.53 21.00 -23.64
CA SER A 52 16.32 20.05 -24.41
C SER A 52 17.54 20.75 -24.98
N TYR A 53 18.69 20.08 -24.96
CA TYR A 53 19.93 20.52 -25.57
C TYR A 53 20.11 19.74 -26.87
N SER A 54 20.35 20.46 -27.96
CA SER A 54 20.73 19.84 -29.23
C SER A 54 22.19 20.14 -29.57
N THR A 55 22.91 19.10 -29.97
CA THR A 55 24.32 19.15 -30.39
C THR A 55 24.42 18.50 -31.76
N TYR A 56 24.96 19.23 -32.73
CA TYR A 56 25.13 18.78 -34.11
C TYR A 56 26.63 18.66 -34.41
N LEU A 57 27.04 17.44 -34.73
CA LEU A 57 28.41 17.09 -35.07
C LEU A 57 28.47 16.80 -36.58
N ILE A 58 29.51 17.29 -37.24
CA ILE A 58 29.76 17.00 -38.66
C ILE A 58 31.22 16.58 -38.83
N TYR A 59 31.41 15.43 -39.46
CA TYR A 59 32.70 14.92 -39.89
C TYR A 59 32.75 14.91 -41.40
N LYS A 60 33.50 15.84 -41.98
CA LYS A 60 33.74 15.93 -43.41
C LYS A 60 34.73 14.85 -43.82
N ILE A 61 34.42 14.13 -44.88
CA ILE A 61 35.28 13.12 -45.48
C ILE A 61 35.75 13.63 -46.83
N THR A 62 37.07 13.61 -47.06
CA THR A 62 37.67 13.89 -48.36
C THR A 62 38.26 12.58 -48.89
N PRO A 63 37.69 12.04 -49.99
CA PRO A 63 38.18 10.81 -50.60
C PRO A 63 39.49 11.07 -51.40
N PRO A 64 40.27 10.02 -51.72
CA PRO A 64 41.50 10.17 -52.50
C PRO A 64 41.22 10.66 -53.93
N GLU A 65 42.14 11.44 -54.52
CA GLU A 65 41.95 12.12 -55.82
C GLU A 65 41.52 11.17 -56.95
N ASP A 66 42.04 9.93 -56.97
CA ASP A 66 41.72 8.93 -58.00
C ASP A 66 40.29 8.37 -57.90
N SER A 67 39.68 8.43 -56.71
CA SER A 67 38.36 7.82 -56.44
C SER A 67 37.17 8.67 -56.88
N ALA A 68 37.38 9.97 -57.12
CA ALA A 68 36.34 10.87 -57.63
C ALA A 68 35.78 10.42 -59.00
N LYS A 69 36.51 9.58 -59.74
CA LYS A 69 36.05 9.01 -61.02
C LYS A 69 35.24 7.73 -60.90
N THR A 70 35.25 7.05 -59.75
CA THR A 70 34.61 5.71 -59.61
C THR A 70 33.44 5.69 -58.63
N ILE A 71 33.30 6.67 -57.74
CA ILE A 71 32.20 6.75 -56.76
C ILE A 71 30.99 7.53 -57.31
N LEU A 72 30.69 7.40 -58.61
CA LEU A 72 29.54 8.07 -59.24
C LEU A 72 28.24 7.27 -59.23
N ASN A 73 28.18 6.14 -58.52
CA ASN A 73 26.95 5.38 -58.38
C ASN A 73 26.57 5.34 -56.90
N HIS A 74 25.30 5.61 -56.62
CA HIS A 74 24.63 5.56 -55.31
C HIS A 74 24.66 4.14 -54.66
N GLN A 75 25.81 3.48 -54.68
CA GLN A 75 26.03 2.19 -54.05
C GLN A 75 26.32 2.44 -52.58
N ILE A 76 25.34 2.05 -51.77
CA ILE A 76 25.49 1.70 -50.36
C ILE A 76 26.84 0.98 -50.19
N GLY A 77 27.79 1.59 -49.47
CA GLY A 77 29.13 1.02 -49.26
C GLY A 77 30.33 1.98 -49.36
N GLY A 78 30.10 3.30 -49.42
CA GLY A 78 31.17 4.29 -49.43
C GLY A 78 31.74 4.67 -48.06
N TYR A 79 32.63 5.67 -48.02
CA TYR A 79 33.29 6.09 -46.79
C TYR A 79 32.30 6.63 -45.76
N SER A 80 31.28 7.38 -46.18
CA SER A 80 30.24 7.86 -45.25
C SER A 80 29.47 6.71 -44.64
N ASP A 81 29.16 5.66 -45.42
CA ASP A 81 28.49 4.46 -44.92
C ASP A 81 29.32 3.77 -43.83
N PHE A 82 30.63 3.61 -44.05
CA PHE A 82 31.54 3.05 -43.05
C PHE A 82 31.52 3.84 -41.73
N TYR A 83 31.74 5.16 -41.78
CA TYR A 83 31.81 5.96 -40.56
C TYR A 83 30.45 6.11 -39.88
N GLY A 84 29.36 6.16 -40.64
CA GLY A 84 28.02 6.21 -40.05
C GLY A 84 27.65 4.90 -39.36
N LYS A 85 27.96 3.74 -39.97
CA LYS A 85 27.80 2.42 -39.33
C LYS A 85 28.73 2.23 -38.14
N LEU A 86 29.94 2.79 -38.20
CA LEU A 86 30.88 2.78 -37.08
C LEU A 86 30.26 3.50 -35.87
N ILE A 87 29.70 4.69 -36.08
CA ILE A 87 29.03 5.44 -35.01
C ILE A 87 27.81 4.68 -34.50
N ASP A 88 26.87 4.34 -35.39
CA ASP A 88 25.60 3.69 -35.05
C ASP A 88 25.80 2.34 -34.33
N GLY A 89 26.77 1.54 -34.80
CA GLY A 89 27.12 0.26 -34.18
C GLY A 89 27.74 0.37 -32.78
N ASN A 90 28.26 1.53 -32.40
CA ASN A 90 28.84 1.79 -31.08
C ASN A 90 27.91 2.60 -30.15
N LEU A 91 26.66 2.88 -30.56
CA LEU A 91 25.64 3.53 -29.72
C LEU A 91 25.04 2.56 -28.68
N ASN A 92 25.89 2.06 -27.79
CA ASN A 92 25.48 1.20 -26.69
C ASN A 92 26.07 1.69 -25.36
N GLY A 93 25.36 1.40 -24.28
CA GLY A 93 25.67 1.87 -22.93
C GLY A 93 27.05 1.43 -22.44
N ALA A 94 27.51 0.26 -22.87
CA ALA A 94 28.82 -0.26 -22.50
C ALA A 94 29.95 0.62 -23.07
N TYR A 95 29.85 1.04 -24.33
CA TYR A 95 30.83 1.96 -24.92
C TYR A 95 30.71 3.38 -24.35
N LEU A 96 29.47 3.84 -24.14
CA LEU A 96 29.19 5.23 -23.79
C LEU A 96 29.41 5.57 -22.31
N PHE A 97 29.24 4.62 -21.37
CA PHE A 97 29.21 4.93 -19.93
C PHE A 97 30.06 4.04 -19.02
N ASN A 98 30.76 3.01 -19.51
CA ASN A 98 31.49 2.09 -18.62
C ASN A 98 32.70 2.72 -17.92
N ASP A 99 33.34 3.69 -18.56
CA ASP A 99 34.50 4.45 -18.09
C ASP A 99 34.13 5.83 -17.53
N VAL A 100 32.82 6.11 -17.35
CA VAL A 100 32.35 7.36 -16.77
C VAL A 100 32.34 7.25 -15.25
N GLU A 101 32.87 8.28 -14.60
CA GLU A 101 32.93 8.35 -13.14
C GLU A 101 31.52 8.25 -12.52
N PRO A 102 31.32 7.47 -11.43
CA PRO A 102 29.99 7.23 -10.87
C PRO A 102 29.22 8.50 -10.51
N SER A 103 29.90 9.55 -10.02
CA SER A 103 29.26 10.82 -9.67
C SER A 103 28.72 11.56 -10.89
N GLU A 104 29.46 11.53 -12.00
CA GLU A 104 29.05 12.14 -13.26
C GLU A 104 27.90 11.35 -13.89
N LEU A 105 28.01 10.02 -13.91
CA LEU A 105 26.96 9.16 -14.44
C LEU A 105 25.65 9.32 -13.66
N LYS A 106 25.71 9.44 -12.34
CA LYS A 106 24.54 9.68 -11.49
C LYS A 106 23.86 11.01 -11.80
N LYS A 107 24.66 12.05 -12.07
CA LYS A 107 24.14 13.36 -12.49
C LYS A 107 23.44 13.25 -13.85
N ILE A 108 24.10 12.66 -14.84
CA ILE A 108 23.53 12.43 -16.18
C ILE A 108 22.24 11.60 -16.11
N ALA A 109 22.24 10.50 -15.34
CA ALA A 109 21.06 9.65 -15.17
C ALA A 109 19.87 10.43 -14.58
N SER A 110 20.12 11.30 -13.61
CA SER A 110 19.09 12.16 -13.02
C SER A 110 18.56 13.18 -14.02
N GLU A 111 19.42 13.81 -14.82
CA GLU A 111 19.03 14.81 -15.82
C GLU A 111 18.26 14.19 -17.00
N LEU A 112 18.52 12.91 -17.31
CA LEU A 112 17.82 12.13 -18.33
C LEU A 112 16.60 11.36 -17.80
N ASP A 113 16.22 11.52 -16.54
CA ASP A 113 15.11 10.82 -15.88
C ASP A 113 15.21 9.29 -16.02
N THR A 114 16.40 8.75 -15.74
CA THR A 114 16.72 7.33 -15.87
C THR A 114 17.64 6.86 -14.73
N THR A 115 18.15 5.63 -14.82
CA THR A 115 19.09 5.08 -13.84
C THR A 115 20.46 4.83 -14.45
N GLU A 116 21.50 4.87 -13.62
CA GLU A 116 22.88 4.53 -14.02
C GLU A 116 22.94 3.14 -14.67
N THR A 117 22.22 2.17 -14.11
CA THR A 117 22.09 0.81 -14.64
C THR A 117 21.45 0.80 -16.02
N THR A 118 20.39 1.59 -16.24
CA THR A 118 19.73 1.71 -17.55
C THR A 118 20.67 2.33 -18.58
N LEU A 119 21.45 3.34 -18.21
CA LEU A 119 22.43 3.95 -19.12
C LEU A 119 23.52 2.97 -19.52
N LYS A 120 24.13 2.26 -18.56
CA LYS A 120 25.17 1.26 -18.84
C LYS A 120 24.67 0.09 -19.69
N ASN A 121 23.41 -0.29 -19.52
CA ASN A 121 22.79 -1.38 -20.29
C ASN A 121 21.99 -0.89 -21.51
N SER A 122 22.09 0.39 -21.86
CA SER A 122 21.32 0.94 -22.98
C SER A 122 21.76 0.33 -24.32
N THR A 123 20.80 0.07 -25.19
CA THR A 123 21.03 -0.38 -26.57
C THR A 123 20.70 0.75 -27.54
N ASN A 124 20.90 0.52 -28.85
CA ASN A 124 20.57 1.51 -29.87
C ASN A 124 19.09 1.96 -29.77
N ASP A 125 18.18 1.06 -29.39
CA ASP A 125 16.75 1.38 -29.18
C ASP A 125 16.51 2.46 -28.12
N TYR A 126 17.33 2.52 -27.07
CA TYR A 126 17.23 3.56 -26.04
C TYR A 126 17.63 4.95 -26.57
N TRP A 127 18.58 4.95 -27.51
CA TRP A 127 19.14 6.13 -28.15
C TRP A 127 18.37 6.56 -29.41
N TRP A 128 17.47 5.71 -29.90
CA TRP A 128 16.55 6.03 -30.98
C TRP A 128 15.82 7.35 -30.69
N LYS A 129 15.81 8.26 -31.67
CA LYS A 129 15.33 9.66 -31.60
C LYS A 129 16.12 10.62 -30.70
N LYS A 130 16.99 10.13 -29.82
CA LYS A 130 17.93 10.97 -29.04
C LYS A 130 19.24 11.18 -29.79
N LEU A 131 19.67 10.18 -30.53
CA LEU A 131 20.83 10.21 -31.41
C LEU A 131 20.35 9.87 -32.83
N THR A 132 20.77 10.65 -33.81
CA THR A 132 20.48 10.38 -35.21
C THR A 132 21.73 10.60 -36.03
N VAL A 133 22.17 9.53 -36.69
CA VAL A 133 23.30 9.56 -37.62
C VAL A 133 22.74 9.79 -39.02
N TYR A 134 23.29 10.77 -39.74
CA TYR A 134 22.94 11.06 -41.12
C TYR A 134 24.16 11.03 -42.03
N TYR A 135 23.97 10.48 -43.21
CA TYR A 135 25.00 10.32 -44.24
C TYR A 135 24.90 11.51 -45.19
N MET A 136 26.03 12.18 -45.44
CA MET A 136 26.07 13.25 -46.44
C MET A 136 26.09 12.65 -47.85
N ILE A 137 25.56 13.40 -48.81
CA ILE A 137 25.54 13.02 -50.23
C ILE A 137 26.98 12.85 -50.73
N ASP A 138 27.17 11.96 -51.70
CA ASP A 138 28.44 11.70 -52.40
C ASP A 138 29.62 11.33 -51.47
N ASP A 139 29.35 10.62 -50.37
CA ASP A 139 30.35 10.21 -49.37
C ASP A 139 31.15 11.37 -48.75
N ALA A 140 30.58 12.58 -48.78
CA ALA A 140 31.27 13.79 -48.34
C ALA A 140 31.40 13.92 -46.81
N GLY A 141 30.79 13.02 -46.04
CA GLY A 141 30.80 13.11 -44.59
C GLY A 141 29.68 12.37 -43.86
N VAL A 142 29.75 12.43 -42.55
CA VAL A 142 28.74 11.89 -41.63
C VAL A 142 28.43 12.96 -40.60
N GLY A 143 27.16 13.11 -40.26
CA GLY A 143 26.78 13.96 -39.15
C GLY A 143 25.95 13.23 -38.10
N VAL A 144 25.97 13.79 -36.90
CA VAL A 144 25.27 13.24 -35.73
C VAL A 144 24.49 14.36 -35.07
N LYS A 145 23.19 14.14 -34.87
CA LYS A 145 22.34 14.98 -34.04
C LYS A 145 22.16 14.30 -32.68
N ILE A 146 22.52 14.98 -31.61
CA ILE A 146 22.26 14.60 -30.22
C ILE A 146 21.16 15.50 -29.68
N LEU A 147 20.11 14.93 -29.10
CA LEU A 147 18.98 15.65 -28.52
C LEU A 147 18.61 15.00 -27.19
N THR A 148 18.99 15.65 -26.09
CA THR A 148 18.70 15.16 -24.75
C THR A 148 18.33 16.30 -23.79
N SER A 149 17.82 15.98 -22.61
CA SER A 149 17.57 16.96 -21.54
C SER A 149 18.84 17.34 -20.74
N SER A 150 20.00 16.79 -21.07
CA SER A 150 21.24 16.96 -20.32
C SER A 150 22.35 17.49 -21.22
N LYS A 151 22.87 18.68 -20.89
CA LYS A 151 24.06 19.22 -21.56
C LYS A 151 25.27 18.32 -21.33
N ASP A 152 25.45 17.84 -20.09
CA ASP A 152 26.55 16.95 -19.72
C ASP A 152 26.50 15.63 -20.51
N ALA A 153 25.29 15.08 -20.72
CA ALA A 153 25.13 13.93 -21.59
C ALA A 153 25.55 14.24 -23.03
N ASN A 154 25.14 15.37 -23.59
CA ASN A 154 25.53 15.75 -24.95
C ASN A 154 27.05 15.91 -25.08
N ASP A 155 27.69 16.62 -24.15
CA ASP A 155 29.14 16.84 -24.14
C ASP A 155 29.91 15.51 -24.03
N LEU A 156 29.44 14.59 -23.17
CA LEU A 156 30.03 13.25 -23.03
C LEU A 156 29.88 12.44 -24.32
N LEU A 157 28.69 12.42 -24.90
CA LEU A 157 28.41 11.69 -26.13
C LEU A 157 29.25 12.24 -27.30
N GLU A 158 29.40 13.56 -27.40
CA GLU A 158 30.32 14.18 -28.37
C GLU A 158 31.74 13.67 -28.18
N LYS A 159 32.29 13.72 -26.96
CA LYS A 159 33.63 13.21 -26.65
C LYS A 159 33.79 11.73 -27.03
N LYS A 160 32.75 10.92 -26.84
CA LYS A 160 32.75 9.49 -27.19
C LYS A 160 32.75 9.23 -28.69
N ILE A 161 32.01 10.04 -29.45
CA ILE A 161 31.95 9.95 -30.91
C ILE A 161 33.26 10.48 -31.50
N ASP A 162 33.79 11.60 -30.99
CA ASP A 162 35.09 12.15 -31.39
C ASP A 162 36.20 11.11 -31.20
N GLY A 163 36.25 10.50 -30.01
CA GLY A 163 37.23 9.45 -29.71
C GLY A 163 37.10 8.22 -30.62
N LEU A 164 35.88 7.89 -31.05
CA LEU A 164 35.64 6.80 -31.98
C LEU A 164 36.17 7.15 -33.38
N ILE A 165 35.84 8.34 -33.90
CA ILE A 165 36.31 8.79 -35.22
C ILE A 165 37.82 8.92 -35.23
N GLU A 166 38.41 9.52 -34.20
CA GLU A 166 39.86 9.68 -34.08
C GLU A 166 40.58 8.33 -34.10
N LYS A 167 40.02 7.30 -33.44
CA LYS A 167 40.58 5.94 -33.44
C LYS A 167 40.58 5.29 -34.83
N PHE A 168 39.58 5.60 -35.66
CA PHE A 168 39.39 4.97 -36.97
C PHE A 168 39.69 5.89 -38.16
N LYS A 169 40.19 7.11 -37.93
CA LYS A 169 40.38 8.10 -39.01
C LYS A 169 41.37 7.68 -40.09
N HIS A 170 42.25 6.73 -39.78
CA HIS A 170 43.25 6.17 -40.69
C HIS A 170 42.89 4.77 -41.18
N ALA A 171 41.61 4.35 -41.05
CA ALA A 171 41.16 3.04 -41.51
C ALA A 171 41.35 2.85 -43.03
N TYR A 172 41.30 3.95 -43.80
CA TYR A 172 41.53 3.95 -45.24
C TYR A 172 42.72 4.85 -45.59
N ALA A 173 43.62 4.35 -46.45
CA ALA A 173 44.74 5.13 -46.95
C ALA A 173 44.24 6.32 -47.78
N ASN A 174 44.85 7.49 -47.59
CA ASN A 174 44.58 8.73 -48.32
C ASN A 174 43.15 9.28 -48.19
N VAL A 175 42.34 8.77 -47.25
CA VAL A 175 41.08 9.38 -46.86
C VAL A 175 41.34 10.35 -45.72
N LYS A 176 40.89 11.60 -45.86
CA LYS A 176 41.02 12.62 -44.82
C LYS A 176 39.69 12.85 -44.14
N ILE A 177 39.67 12.83 -42.81
CA ILE A 177 38.49 13.16 -42.01
C ILE A 177 38.78 14.40 -41.18
N GLU A 178 37.88 15.37 -41.23
CA GLU A 178 37.96 16.61 -40.47
C GLU A 178 36.64 16.85 -39.75
N LYS A 179 36.71 17.11 -38.45
CA LYS A 179 35.56 17.58 -37.69
C LYS A 179 35.32 19.06 -38.02
N LEU A 180 34.10 19.39 -38.42
CA LEU A 180 33.66 20.78 -38.55
C LEU A 180 33.19 21.32 -37.19
N GLU A 181 32.98 22.63 -37.10
CA GLU A 181 32.52 23.27 -35.87
C GLU A 181 31.21 22.66 -35.35
N THR A 182 31.21 22.29 -34.06
CA THR A 182 30.03 21.76 -33.38
C THR A 182 28.99 22.86 -33.18
N ILE A 183 27.75 22.61 -33.60
CA ILE A 183 26.64 23.54 -33.40
C ILE A 183 25.83 23.07 -32.19
N ASN A 184 25.75 23.91 -31.16
CA ASN A 184 24.95 23.67 -29.96
C ASN A 184 23.75 24.60 -29.91
N SER A 185 22.59 24.09 -29.48
CA SER A 185 21.39 24.88 -29.27
C SER A 185 20.62 24.43 -28.03
N LYS A 186 19.91 25.39 -27.44
CA LYS A 186 19.00 25.17 -26.32
C LYS A 186 17.57 25.24 -26.86
N GLU A 187 16.92 24.09 -26.98
CA GLU A 187 15.53 23.97 -27.41
C GLU A 187 14.62 24.02 -26.17
N LEU A 188 13.91 25.14 -25.99
CA LEU A 188 12.84 25.21 -25.00
C LEU A 188 11.64 24.46 -25.58
N ASN A 189 11.28 23.31 -25.00
CA ASN A 189 10.04 22.64 -25.36
C ASN A 189 8.87 23.58 -25.00
N ALA A 190 8.23 24.17 -26.01
CA ALA A 190 7.05 25.03 -25.83
C ALA A 190 5.91 24.28 -25.12
N ASN A 191 5.91 22.95 -25.22
CA ASN A 191 4.95 22.05 -24.57
C ASN A 191 5.57 21.34 -23.36
N GLY A 192 6.55 21.96 -22.69
CA GLY A 192 7.04 21.51 -21.40
C GLY A 192 5.89 21.48 -20.41
N GLU A 193 5.20 20.33 -20.35
CA GLU A 193 3.95 20.13 -19.64
C GLU A 193 4.08 20.71 -18.25
N THR A 194 3.28 21.74 -18.06
CA THR A 194 3.17 22.57 -16.86
C THR A 194 3.05 21.67 -15.65
N ALA A 195 4.17 21.59 -14.92
CA ALA A 195 4.29 21.21 -13.52
C ALA A 195 3.32 20.12 -13.09
N LEU A 196 3.45 18.87 -13.60
CA LEU A 196 2.73 17.64 -13.20
C LEU A 196 1.80 17.94 -12.02
N GLY A 197 0.65 18.57 -12.32
CA GLY A 197 -0.23 19.09 -11.30
C GLY A 197 -0.59 17.94 -10.40
N LEU A 198 -0.88 18.16 -9.12
CA LEU A 198 -1.30 17.06 -8.28
C LEU A 198 -2.52 16.51 -8.99
N ASN A 199 -2.42 15.30 -9.58
CA ASN A 199 -3.53 14.77 -10.33
C ASN A 199 -4.54 14.40 -9.26
N VAL A 200 -5.35 15.40 -8.89
CA VAL A 200 -6.24 15.35 -7.73
C VAL A 200 -7.18 14.18 -7.90
N LYS A 201 -7.59 13.87 -9.14
CA LYS A 201 -8.37 12.67 -9.46
C LYS A 201 -7.64 11.38 -9.08
N ASN A 202 -6.36 11.24 -9.47
CA ASN A 202 -5.56 10.07 -9.09
C ASN A 202 -5.26 10.00 -7.58
N LEU A 203 -5.01 11.14 -6.92
CA LEU A 203 -4.82 11.17 -5.46
C LEU A 203 -6.10 10.73 -4.74
N ILE A 204 -7.25 11.30 -5.12
CA ILE A 204 -8.56 10.93 -4.56
C ILE A 204 -8.82 9.45 -4.78
N LEU A 205 -8.61 8.92 -5.98
CA LEU A 205 -8.79 7.49 -6.27
C LEU A 205 -7.94 6.62 -5.33
N ARG A 206 -6.67 6.98 -5.12
CA ARG A 206 -5.79 6.25 -4.20
C ARG A 206 -6.23 6.36 -2.74
N LEU A 207 -6.71 7.52 -2.30
CA LEU A 207 -7.27 7.71 -0.96
C LEU A 207 -8.54 6.88 -0.74
N VAL A 208 -9.40 6.76 -1.76
CA VAL A 208 -10.57 5.87 -1.70
C VAL A 208 -10.16 4.41 -1.53
N VAL A 209 -9.16 3.96 -2.29
CA VAL A 209 -8.61 2.60 -2.14
C VAL A 209 -8.06 2.37 -0.73
N ILE A 210 -7.31 3.33 -0.19
CA ILE A 210 -6.82 3.27 1.21
C ILE A 210 -7.99 3.16 2.20
N GLY A 211 -9.06 3.93 1.99
CA GLY A 211 -10.28 3.86 2.81
C GLY A 211 -10.91 2.47 2.82
N VAL A 212 -11.07 1.84 1.65
CA VAL A 212 -11.61 0.48 1.53
C VAL A 212 -10.74 -0.54 2.26
N VAL A 213 -9.41 -0.45 2.10
CA VAL A 213 -8.46 -1.34 2.81
C VAL A 213 -8.58 -1.18 4.32
N CYS A 214 -8.73 0.05 4.83
CA CYS A 214 -8.89 0.29 6.26
C CYS A 214 -10.17 -0.35 6.81
N VAL A 215 -11.28 -0.30 6.06
CA VAL A 215 -12.55 -0.98 6.45
C VAL A 215 -12.33 -2.48 6.58
N ILE A 216 -11.66 -3.10 5.59
CA ILE A 216 -11.37 -4.55 5.61
C ILE A 216 -10.52 -4.91 6.83
N LEU A 217 -9.48 -4.12 7.15
CA LEU A 217 -8.62 -4.36 8.30
C LEU A 217 -9.37 -4.26 9.64
N VAL A 218 -10.28 -3.30 9.79
CA VAL A 218 -11.11 -3.18 11.00
C VAL A 218 -12.06 -4.36 11.15
N VAL A 219 -12.68 -4.82 10.06
CA VAL A 219 -13.53 -6.02 10.06
C VAL A 219 -12.71 -7.25 10.45
N MET A 220 -11.55 -7.46 9.84
CA MET A 220 -10.68 -8.60 10.14
C MET A 220 -10.17 -8.57 11.58
N GLY A 221 -9.81 -7.40 12.11
CA GLY A 221 -9.46 -7.22 13.52
C GLY A 221 -10.60 -7.62 14.45
N ASN A 222 -11.85 -7.28 14.13
CA ASN A 222 -13.02 -7.71 14.91
C ASN A 222 -13.24 -9.22 14.83
N VAL A 223 -13.04 -9.84 13.67
CA VAL A 223 -13.09 -11.31 13.50
C VAL A 223 -12.06 -11.98 14.40
N LEU A 224 -10.82 -11.49 14.42
CA LEU A 224 -9.75 -12.04 15.27
C LEU A 224 -10.07 -11.89 16.76
N VAL A 225 -10.52 -10.70 17.19
CA VAL A 225 -10.93 -10.48 18.59
C VAL A 225 -12.08 -11.40 18.99
N TYR A 226 -13.02 -11.66 18.07
CA TYR A 226 -14.11 -12.59 18.30
C TYR A 226 -13.62 -14.05 18.41
N LEU A 227 -12.67 -14.45 17.56
CA LEU A 227 -12.09 -15.79 17.53
C LEU A 227 -11.31 -16.14 18.81
N PHE A 228 -10.56 -15.18 19.35
CA PHE A 228 -9.77 -15.39 20.57
C PHE A 228 -10.52 -15.11 21.86
N ASN A 229 -11.69 -14.48 21.80
CA ASN A 229 -12.48 -14.15 22.98
C ASN A 229 -13.99 -14.22 22.67
N PRO A 230 -14.56 -15.42 22.45
CA PRO A 230 -15.94 -15.58 22.00
C PRO A 230 -16.96 -15.16 23.06
N THR A 231 -18.17 -14.79 22.61
CA THR A 231 -19.33 -14.48 23.46
C THR A 231 -20.40 -15.54 23.33
N ILE A 232 -21.16 -15.76 24.41
CA ILE A 232 -22.35 -16.60 24.37
C ILE A 232 -23.44 -15.87 23.60
N ASN A 233 -24.05 -16.51 22.61
CA ASN A 233 -25.01 -15.87 21.70
C ASN A 233 -26.30 -16.69 21.46
N ARG A 234 -26.42 -17.91 22.00
CA ARG A 234 -27.61 -18.75 21.86
C ARG A 234 -27.89 -19.58 23.11
N VAL A 235 -29.15 -20.00 23.30
CA VAL A 235 -29.61 -20.80 24.45
C VAL A 235 -28.78 -22.07 24.61
N GLY A 236 -28.52 -22.77 23.50
CA GLY A 236 -27.81 -24.04 23.50
C GLY A 236 -26.37 -23.97 24.02
N ASP A 237 -25.76 -22.77 24.02
CA ASP A 237 -24.42 -22.59 24.61
C ASP A 237 -24.46 -22.76 26.14
N PHE A 238 -25.57 -22.38 26.80
CA PHE A 238 -25.74 -22.57 28.23
C PHE A 238 -26.05 -24.03 28.60
N SER A 239 -26.83 -24.73 27.77
CA SER A 239 -27.22 -26.12 28.01
C SER A 239 -26.03 -27.08 28.08
N GLN A 240 -24.91 -26.74 27.42
CA GLN A 240 -23.66 -27.53 27.49
C GLN A 240 -23.08 -27.62 28.91
N TYR A 241 -23.43 -26.67 29.79
CA TYR A 241 -22.97 -26.64 31.17
C TYR A 241 -23.90 -27.38 32.14
N GLN A 242 -24.83 -28.20 31.65
CA GLN A 242 -25.83 -28.93 32.43
C GLN A 242 -26.76 -27.97 33.21
N ILE A 243 -27.13 -26.87 32.56
CA ILE A 243 -28.11 -25.92 33.07
C ILE A 243 -29.43 -26.20 32.36
N ASP A 244 -30.37 -26.81 33.08
CA ASP A 244 -31.64 -27.27 32.52
C ASP A 244 -32.60 -26.11 32.24
N PHE A 245 -32.60 -25.10 33.11
CA PHE A 245 -33.44 -23.92 32.95
C PHE A 245 -32.67 -22.78 32.30
N VAL A 246 -32.96 -22.52 31.03
CA VAL A 246 -32.45 -21.37 30.29
C VAL A 246 -33.64 -20.64 29.67
N THR A 247 -33.78 -19.35 29.95
CA THR A 247 -34.87 -18.53 29.43
C THR A 247 -34.38 -17.26 28.77
N GLU A 248 -34.94 -16.93 27.61
CA GLU A 248 -34.67 -15.68 26.91
C GLU A 248 -35.66 -14.60 27.33
N ILE A 249 -35.13 -13.51 27.87
CA ILE A 249 -35.91 -12.36 28.33
C ILE A 249 -35.68 -11.17 27.40
N THR A 250 -36.76 -10.50 27.01
CA THR A 250 -36.71 -9.30 26.16
C THR A 250 -36.78 -8.00 26.96
N THR A 251 -37.40 -8.04 28.13
CA THR A 251 -37.63 -6.88 28.99
C THR A 251 -37.33 -7.24 30.45
N ILE A 252 -37.07 -6.21 31.26
CA ILE A 252 -36.91 -6.36 32.72
C ILE A 252 -38.22 -6.83 33.37
N ALA A 253 -39.38 -6.46 32.81
CA ALA A 253 -40.68 -6.93 33.28
C ALA A 253 -40.83 -8.46 33.12
N ASN A 254 -40.46 -9.00 31.96
CA ASN A 254 -40.49 -10.45 31.73
C ASN A 254 -39.55 -11.20 32.68
N LEU A 255 -38.41 -10.58 33.02
CA LEU A 255 -37.51 -11.13 34.04
C LEU A 255 -38.24 -11.20 35.39
N ALA A 256 -38.87 -10.10 35.84
CA ALA A 256 -39.64 -10.07 37.09
C ALA A 256 -40.73 -11.15 37.13
N ASP A 257 -41.45 -11.35 36.03
CA ASP A 257 -42.49 -12.39 35.92
C ASP A 257 -41.90 -13.80 36.06
N VAL A 258 -40.82 -14.11 35.33
CA VAL A 258 -40.11 -15.39 35.42
C VAL A 258 -39.66 -15.67 36.86
N LEU A 259 -39.13 -14.64 37.52
CA LEU A 259 -38.64 -14.74 38.89
C LEU A 259 -39.78 -14.97 39.87
N SER A 260 -40.88 -14.21 39.77
CA SER A 260 -42.05 -14.41 40.63
C SER A 260 -42.63 -15.82 40.52
N TYR A 261 -42.62 -16.41 39.32
CA TYR A 261 -43.08 -17.77 39.07
C TYR A 261 -42.16 -18.82 39.69
N LYS A 262 -40.83 -18.67 39.55
CA LYS A 262 -39.84 -19.64 40.04
C LYS A 262 -39.50 -19.49 41.52
N ASN A 263 -39.73 -18.32 42.10
CA ASN A 263 -39.34 -17.98 43.47
C ASN A 263 -40.41 -18.32 44.52
N THR A 264 -41.33 -19.25 44.25
CA THR A 264 -42.41 -19.62 45.18
C THR A 264 -41.85 -20.31 46.43
N GLY A 265 -41.40 -19.50 47.40
CA GLY A 265 -40.92 -19.91 48.72
C GLY A 265 -39.40 -20.05 48.89
N GLN A 266 -38.58 -19.67 47.90
CA GLN A 266 -37.11 -19.72 48.02
C GLN A 266 -36.52 -18.30 48.13
N GLU A 267 -35.35 -18.15 48.75
CA GLU A 267 -34.58 -16.90 48.69
C GLU A 267 -33.61 -16.98 47.51
N LEU A 268 -33.93 -16.27 46.43
CA LEU A 268 -33.12 -16.27 45.21
C LEU A 268 -32.09 -15.15 45.19
N THR A 269 -30.85 -15.51 44.90
CA THR A 269 -29.76 -14.55 44.62
C THR A 269 -29.56 -14.40 43.13
N ILE A 270 -29.50 -13.17 42.64
CA ILE A 270 -29.10 -12.87 41.27
C ILE A 270 -27.62 -12.56 41.22
N VAL A 271 -26.93 -13.26 40.34
CA VAL A 271 -25.54 -13.02 40.00
C VAL A 271 -25.40 -12.88 38.50
N SER A 272 -24.28 -12.30 38.07
CA SER A 272 -23.90 -12.28 36.66
C SER A 272 -22.41 -12.50 36.53
N SER A 273 -21.99 -13.18 35.47
CA SER A 273 -20.58 -13.29 35.09
C SER A 273 -19.95 -11.95 34.70
N ASN A 274 -20.79 -10.96 34.37
CA ASN A 274 -20.35 -9.62 34.02
C ASN A 274 -20.98 -8.58 34.95
N LYS A 275 -20.11 -7.90 35.72
CA LYS A 275 -20.50 -6.83 36.64
C LYS A 275 -21.34 -5.73 35.99
N ALA A 276 -21.07 -5.39 34.73
CA ALA A 276 -21.86 -4.37 34.02
C ALA A 276 -23.34 -4.77 33.83
N ILE A 277 -23.62 -6.07 33.66
CA ILE A 277 -24.99 -6.59 33.56
C ILE A 277 -25.64 -6.48 34.95
N LEU A 278 -24.93 -6.90 36.00
CA LEU A 278 -25.41 -6.81 37.37
C LEU A 278 -25.71 -5.36 37.79
N ASP A 279 -24.84 -4.42 37.43
CA ASP A 279 -25.01 -3.00 37.74
C ASP A 279 -26.23 -2.42 37.01
N LYS A 280 -26.48 -2.81 35.76
CA LYS A 280 -27.67 -2.43 34.99
C LYS A 280 -28.96 -2.97 35.62
N LEU A 281 -28.92 -4.18 36.17
CA LEU A 281 -30.06 -4.78 36.90
C LEU A 281 -30.31 -4.06 38.22
N LYS A 282 -29.25 -3.70 38.97
CA LYS A 282 -29.35 -2.91 40.20
C LYS A 282 -29.97 -1.53 39.96
N GLN A 283 -29.72 -0.90 38.81
CA GLN A 283 -30.40 0.36 38.43
C GLN A 283 -31.91 0.17 38.18
N SER A 284 -32.35 -1.07 37.94
CA SER A 284 -33.74 -1.43 37.68
C SER A 284 -34.45 -2.00 38.92
N GLN A 285 -33.95 -1.67 40.11
CA GLN A 285 -34.39 -2.23 41.40
C GLN A 285 -35.88 -2.03 41.69
N GLU A 286 -36.52 -0.98 41.15
CA GLU A 286 -37.96 -0.77 41.32
C GLU A 286 -38.81 -1.89 40.70
N ALA A 287 -38.41 -2.40 39.54
CA ALA A 287 -39.10 -3.50 38.85
C ALA A 287 -38.74 -4.87 39.43
N LEU A 288 -37.62 -4.96 40.15
CA LEU A 288 -37.03 -6.19 40.68
C LEU A 288 -37.01 -6.19 42.22
N LYS A 289 -38.02 -5.57 42.85
CA LYS A 289 -38.13 -5.46 44.31
C LYS A 289 -38.13 -6.82 44.99
N GLY A 290 -37.43 -6.91 46.13
CA GLY A 290 -37.31 -8.14 46.93
C GLY A 290 -36.18 -9.08 46.49
N MET A 291 -35.41 -8.72 45.46
CA MET A 291 -34.31 -9.55 44.99
C MET A 291 -32.93 -9.05 45.43
N HIS A 292 -32.05 -10.03 45.66
CA HIS A 292 -30.69 -9.78 46.13
C HIS A 292 -29.70 -9.92 44.98
N PHE A 293 -29.02 -8.83 44.66
CA PHE A 293 -28.02 -8.78 43.60
C PHE A 293 -26.62 -8.85 44.20
N VAL A 294 -25.92 -9.96 43.99
CA VAL A 294 -24.62 -10.22 44.62
C VAL A 294 -23.53 -10.27 43.56
N ASP A 295 -22.42 -9.56 43.83
CA ASP A 295 -21.22 -9.66 43.01
C ASP A 295 -20.53 -10.99 43.32
N LEU A 296 -20.08 -11.72 42.30
CA LEU A 296 -19.43 -13.01 42.50
C LEU A 296 -18.14 -12.94 43.32
N GLN A 297 -17.56 -11.75 43.48
CA GLN A 297 -16.41 -11.51 44.36
C GLN A 297 -16.79 -11.36 45.84
N ASP A 298 -18.06 -11.10 46.15
CA ASP A 298 -18.55 -10.99 47.52
C ASP A 298 -18.98 -12.36 48.06
N VAL A 299 -17.98 -13.14 48.46
CA VAL A 299 -18.16 -14.51 48.96
C VAL A 299 -19.08 -14.55 50.18
N SER A 300 -19.02 -13.56 51.06
CA SER A 300 -19.84 -13.52 52.27
C SER A 300 -21.32 -13.46 51.91
N SER A 301 -21.70 -12.52 51.03
CA SER A 301 -23.08 -12.37 50.56
C SER A 301 -23.57 -13.59 49.75
N LEU A 302 -22.66 -14.28 49.04
CA LEU A 302 -23.01 -15.51 48.31
C LEU A 302 -23.34 -16.68 49.26
N LEU A 303 -22.70 -16.76 50.42
CA LEU A 303 -22.90 -17.86 51.37
C LEU A 303 -24.21 -17.74 52.17
N GLU A 304 -24.82 -16.55 52.21
CA GLU A 304 -26.09 -16.34 52.91
C GLU A 304 -27.28 -17.08 52.28
N ARG A 305 -27.18 -17.43 50.99
CA ARG A 305 -28.29 -17.98 50.21
C ARG A 305 -27.85 -19.19 49.40
N ASP A 306 -28.73 -20.19 49.32
CA ASP A 306 -28.40 -21.45 48.65
C ASP A 306 -28.67 -21.41 47.15
N THR A 307 -29.75 -20.75 46.73
CA THR A 307 -30.20 -20.77 45.33
C THR A 307 -29.78 -19.51 44.57
N VAL A 308 -29.23 -19.71 43.38
CA VAL A 308 -28.67 -18.63 42.55
C VAL A 308 -29.22 -18.70 41.13
N LEU A 309 -29.63 -17.56 40.58
CA LEU A 309 -29.96 -17.38 39.16
C LEU A 309 -28.87 -16.54 38.49
N LEU A 310 -28.33 -17.05 37.39
CA LEU A 310 -27.41 -16.31 36.54
C LEU A 310 -28.20 -15.45 35.58
N VAL A 311 -27.96 -14.14 35.59
CA VAL A 311 -28.51 -13.22 34.59
C VAL A 311 -27.40 -12.77 33.65
N GLU A 312 -27.57 -13.06 32.37
CA GLU A 312 -26.56 -12.88 31.33
C GLU A 312 -27.12 -12.08 30.14
N GLU A 313 -26.27 -11.67 29.21
CA GLU A 313 -26.68 -10.94 28.00
C GLU A 313 -25.89 -11.47 26.80
N TYR A 314 -26.60 -11.81 25.73
CA TYR A 314 -25.97 -12.29 24.51
C TYR A 314 -25.05 -11.22 23.88
N GLY A 315 -23.91 -11.67 23.37
CA GLY A 315 -22.87 -10.78 22.81
C GLY A 315 -22.08 -9.98 23.86
N VAL A 316 -22.41 -10.10 25.15
CA VAL A 316 -21.68 -9.44 26.26
C VAL A 316 -20.99 -10.48 27.13
N THR A 317 -21.73 -11.51 27.54
CA THR A 317 -21.23 -12.63 28.35
C THR A 317 -20.19 -13.43 27.58
N ARG A 318 -19.00 -13.63 28.17
CA ARG A 318 -17.89 -14.39 27.57
C ARG A 318 -17.89 -15.81 28.13
N TYR A 319 -17.65 -16.80 27.28
CA TYR A 319 -17.55 -18.21 27.69
C TYR A 319 -16.64 -18.40 28.91
N LYS A 320 -15.40 -17.91 28.83
CA LYS A 320 -14.42 -18.02 29.91
C LYS A 320 -14.92 -17.42 31.24
N LYS A 321 -15.58 -16.25 31.20
CA LYS A 321 -16.08 -15.62 32.43
C LYS A 321 -17.26 -16.39 32.99
N PHE A 322 -18.17 -16.83 32.15
CA PHE A 322 -19.31 -17.63 32.55
C PHE A 322 -18.88 -18.95 33.18
N GLU A 323 -17.91 -19.65 32.59
CA GLU A 323 -17.31 -20.87 33.14
C GLU A 323 -16.67 -20.64 34.52
N GLN A 324 -15.91 -19.54 34.67
CA GLN A 324 -15.34 -19.15 35.95
C GLN A 324 -16.43 -18.88 37.00
N SER A 325 -17.50 -18.18 36.61
CA SER A 325 -18.65 -17.94 37.48
C SER A 325 -19.32 -19.24 37.92
N LEU A 326 -19.56 -20.16 36.99
CA LEU A 326 -20.11 -21.48 37.31
C LEU A 326 -19.20 -22.25 38.27
N GLN A 327 -17.89 -22.20 38.05
CA GLN A 327 -16.92 -22.87 38.91
C GLN A 327 -16.93 -22.28 40.34
N ILE A 328 -17.00 -20.95 40.47
CA ILE A 328 -17.13 -20.28 41.78
C ILE A 328 -18.39 -20.78 42.50
N LEU A 329 -19.55 -20.74 41.83
CA LEU A 329 -20.82 -21.14 42.42
C LEU A 329 -20.82 -22.62 42.84
N ARG A 330 -20.27 -23.50 41.99
CA ARG A 330 -20.14 -24.94 42.28
C ARG A 330 -19.19 -25.21 43.45
N ASN A 331 -18.06 -24.51 43.52
CA ASN A 331 -17.11 -24.63 44.64
C ASN A 331 -17.70 -24.16 45.97
N LEU A 332 -18.63 -23.21 45.93
CA LEU A 332 -19.38 -22.73 47.09
C LEU A 332 -20.60 -23.59 47.43
N ASN A 333 -20.83 -24.70 46.71
CA ASN A 333 -22.00 -25.58 46.83
C ASN A 333 -23.33 -24.84 46.71
N ARG A 334 -23.40 -23.83 45.83
CA ARG A 334 -24.66 -23.12 45.55
C ARG A 334 -25.51 -23.91 44.55
N SER A 335 -26.81 -23.94 44.77
CA SER A 335 -27.79 -24.50 43.85
C SER A 335 -28.05 -23.52 42.71
N ILE A 336 -27.74 -23.92 41.47
CA ILE A 336 -27.94 -23.08 40.29
C ILE A 336 -29.35 -23.33 39.76
N LEU A 337 -30.25 -22.38 39.95
CA LEU A 337 -31.63 -22.45 39.47
C LEU A 337 -31.69 -22.46 37.94
N GLY A 338 -30.83 -21.69 37.29
CA GLY A 338 -30.76 -21.59 35.84
C GLY A 338 -30.10 -20.31 35.35
N VAL A 339 -30.32 -19.99 34.07
CA VAL A 339 -29.85 -18.79 33.39
C VAL A 339 -31.02 -18.03 32.76
N ALA A 340 -31.14 -16.74 33.06
CA ALA A 340 -31.97 -15.82 32.32
C ALA A 340 -31.08 -14.92 31.45
N THR A 341 -31.29 -14.91 30.14
CA THR A 341 -30.43 -14.19 29.20
C THR A 341 -31.19 -13.13 28.40
N PHE A 342 -30.67 -11.91 28.36
CA PHE A 342 -31.21 -10.85 27.52
C PHE A 342 -30.81 -11.04 26.04
N LYS A 343 -31.77 -10.78 25.15
CA LYS A 343 -31.52 -10.79 23.69
C LYS A 343 -30.53 -9.70 23.26
N LEU A 344 -29.89 -10.01 22.13
CA LEU A 344 -28.74 -9.34 21.52
C LEU A 344 -29.03 -7.89 21.09
#